data_AF-A0A200QMP1-F1
#
_entry.id   AF-A0A200QMP1-F1
#
_cell.length_a   1.000
_cell.length_b   1.000
_cell.length_c   1.000
_cell.angle_alpha   90.00
_cell.angle_beta   90.00
_cell.angle_gamma   90.00
#
_symmetry.space_group_name_H-M   'P 1'
#
loop_
_entity.id
_entity.type
_entity.pdbx_description
1 polymer ?
#
loop_
_entity_poly.entity_id
_entity_poly.type
_entity_poly.pdbx_seq_one_letter_code
_entity_poly.pdbx_strand_id
1 'polypeptide(L)'
;MEGSSNKISATDISKSDMGLFQSKELYQYILETSVYPNEPEVLKELRNITSTQPRSHMLCAADEGPLMSLLLKLVNAKKTIEIGVYTGYSLLLTALSLPKDGKIIAIDPDREMFEVGLPFLRKAGVEHKVDFIESIALPALDKLLEDLSMTTMEMHGCITL
;
A
#
# COMPACT_ATOMS: atom_id res chain seq x y z
N MET A 1 39.15 -5.89 36.24
CA MET A 1 37.85 -6.38 35.72
C MET A 1 36.80 -5.44 36.26
N GLU A 2 36.45 -4.40 35.52
CA GLU A 2 35.29 -3.55 35.81
C GLU A 2 34.60 -3.28 34.49
N GLY A 3 33.41 -3.86 34.34
CA GLY A 3 32.56 -3.69 33.19
C GLY A 3 31.89 -2.33 33.27
N SER A 4 32.26 -1.43 32.36
CA SER A 4 31.51 -0.20 32.13
C SER A 4 30.28 -0.55 31.30
N SER A 5 29.14 -0.66 31.99
CA SER A 5 27.82 -0.71 31.35
C SER A 5 27.54 0.66 30.74
N ASN A 6 27.75 0.81 29.43
CA ASN A 6 27.28 1.97 28.71
C ASN A 6 25.75 1.94 28.67
N LYS A 7 25.13 2.68 29.58
CA LYS A 7 23.71 3.02 29.53
C LYS A 7 23.47 3.84 28.26
N ILE A 8 22.79 3.25 27.30
CA ILE A 8 22.25 3.99 26.16
C ILE A 8 21.19 4.93 26.73
N SER A 9 21.41 6.23 26.57
CA SER A 9 20.52 7.27 27.06
C SER A 9 19.23 7.31 26.22
N ALA A 10 18.10 7.56 26.87
CA ALA A 10 16.78 7.59 26.26
C ALA A 10 16.53 8.80 25.31
N THR A 11 17.60 9.45 24.84
CA THR A 11 17.53 10.70 24.06
C THR A 11 18.14 10.63 22.66
N ASP A 12 18.63 9.48 22.20
CA ASP A 12 19.30 9.35 20.89
C ASP A 12 18.57 8.44 19.88
N ILE A 13 17.24 8.35 19.94
CA ILE A 13 16.44 7.53 19.01
C ILE A 13 15.55 8.43 18.17
N SER A 14 15.82 8.47 16.86
CA SER A 14 15.04 9.26 15.89
C SER A 14 13.57 8.86 15.92
N LYS A 15 12.68 9.87 16.02
CA LYS A 15 11.21 9.77 16.02
C LYS A 15 10.61 9.11 14.76
N SER A 16 11.40 8.63 13.81
CA SER A 16 10.98 8.14 12.50
C SER A 16 10.49 6.68 12.48
N ASP A 17 10.86 5.86 13.46
CA ASP A 17 10.72 4.40 13.33
C ASP A 17 9.53 3.78 14.12
N MET A 18 8.77 4.60 14.86
CA MET A 18 7.73 4.12 15.79
C MET A 18 6.29 4.32 15.29
N GLY A 19 6.12 4.96 14.13
CA GLY A 19 4.80 5.39 13.64
C GLY A 19 4.07 6.26 14.67
N LEU A 20 2.76 6.02 14.82
CA LEU A 20 1.90 6.71 15.79
C LEU A 20 1.89 6.06 17.19
N PHE A 21 2.68 5.01 17.40
CA PHE A 21 2.66 4.23 18.64
C PHE A 21 3.52 4.86 19.74
N GLN A 22 3.16 4.55 20.99
CA GLN A 22 3.85 5.07 22.18
C GLN A 22 5.30 4.57 22.33
N SER A 23 5.68 3.46 21.69
CA SER A 23 7.04 2.93 21.71
C SER A 23 7.34 2.08 20.48
N LYS A 24 8.63 1.92 20.16
CA LYS A 24 9.12 1.11 19.04
C LYS A 24 8.85 -0.37 19.28
N GLU A 25 9.00 -0.80 20.53
CA GLU A 25 8.80 -2.18 20.96
C GLU A 25 7.35 -2.61 20.76
N LEU A 26 6.38 -1.72 21.05
CA LEU A 26 4.97 -1.99 20.79
C LEU A 26 4.69 -2.11 19.29
N TYR A 27 5.24 -1.20 18.48
CA TYR A 27 5.05 -1.25 17.03
C TYR A 27 5.67 -2.54 16.45
N GLN A 28 6.89 -2.88 16.87
CA GLN A 28 7.56 -4.11 16.46
C GLN A 28 6.78 -5.35 16.89
N TYR A 29 6.24 -5.36 18.11
CA TYR A 29 5.39 -6.44 18.60
C TYR A 29 4.17 -6.66 17.69
N ILE A 30 3.47 -5.59 17.30
CA ILE A 30 2.32 -5.69 16.38
C ILE A 30 2.76 -6.28 15.04
N LEU A 31 3.86 -5.75 14.48
CA LEU A 31 4.39 -6.19 13.19
C LEU A 31 4.77 -7.68 13.20
N GLU A 32 5.52 -8.13 14.20
CA GLU A 32 6.03 -9.50 14.29
C GLU A 32 4.97 -10.53 14.65
N THR A 33 3.95 -10.15 15.44
CA THR A 33 2.93 -11.10 15.89
C THR A 33 1.72 -11.17 14.98
N SER A 34 1.34 -10.06 14.35
CA SER A 34 0.04 -9.93 13.68
C SER A 34 0.14 -9.59 12.20
N VAL A 35 1.19 -8.87 11.78
CA VAL A 35 1.31 -8.37 10.40
C VAL A 35 2.16 -9.30 9.55
N TYR A 36 3.48 -9.39 9.81
CA TYR A 36 4.43 -10.13 8.99
C TYR A 36 4.12 -11.63 8.84
N PRO A 37 3.63 -12.35 9.87
CA PRO A 37 3.25 -13.76 9.69
C PRO A 37 2.11 -13.98 8.71
N ASN A 38 1.27 -12.96 8.49
CA ASN A 38 0.08 -13.03 7.65
C ASN A 38 0.23 -12.25 6.33
N GLU A 39 1.36 -11.56 6.13
CA GLU A 39 1.64 -10.81 4.91
C GLU A 39 1.90 -11.79 3.75
N PRO A 40 1.16 -11.69 2.62
CA PRO A 40 1.45 -12.48 1.44
C PRO A 40 2.90 -12.29 0.97
N GLU A 41 3.59 -13.39 0.62
CA GLU A 41 5.02 -13.32 0.28
C GLU A 41 5.30 -12.34 -0.86
N VAL A 42 4.39 -12.22 -1.85
CA VAL A 42 4.52 -11.26 -2.96
C VAL A 42 4.52 -9.79 -2.49
N LEU A 43 3.78 -9.46 -1.43
CA LEU A 43 3.78 -8.12 -0.82
C LEU A 43 5.08 -7.87 -0.07
N LYS A 44 5.57 -8.86 0.68
CA LYS A 44 6.86 -8.80 1.36
C LYS A 44 8.03 -8.61 0.39
N GLU A 45 8.03 -9.32 -0.72
CA GLU A 45 9.04 -9.14 -1.77
C GLU A 45 8.99 -7.73 -2.38
N LEU A 46 7.79 -7.24 -2.70
CA LEU A 46 7.60 -5.87 -3.20
C LEU A 46 8.07 -4.82 -2.18
N ARG A 47 7.76 -5.01 -0.90
CA ARG A 47 8.23 -4.15 0.21
C ARG A 47 9.75 -4.12 0.30
N ASN A 48 10.41 -5.27 0.17
CA ASN A 48 11.87 -5.36 0.18
C ASN A 48 12.49 -4.60 -1.01
N ILE A 49 11.95 -4.77 -2.22
CA ILE A 49 12.44 -4.04 -3.40
C ILE A 49 12.14 -2.54 -3.30
N THR A 50 10.98 -2.15 -2.77
CA THR A 50 10.62 -0.74 -2.58
C THR A 50 11.57 -0.04 -1.61
N SER A 51 12.08 -0.76 -0.60
CA SER A 51 13.04 -0.21 0.37
C SER A 51 14.34 0.29 -0.28
N THR A 52 14.70 -0.21 -1.46
CA THR A 52 15.90 0.19 -2.21
C THR A 52 15.64 1.30 -3.23
N GLN A 53 14.38 1.73 -3.42
CA GLN A 53 14.02 2.74 -4.41
C GLN A 53 14.14 4.17 -3.86
N PRO A 54 14.36 5.19 -4.71
CA PRO A 54 14.29 6.58 -4.30
C PRO A 54 12.92 6.92 -3.71
N ARG A 55 12.87 7.70 -2.62
CA ARG A 55 11.61 8.02 -1.91
C ARG A 55 10.91 6.79 -1.31
N SER A 56 11.66 5.76 -0.91
CA SER A 56 11.13 4.56 -0.22
C SER A 56 10.29 4.85 1.04
N HIS A 57 10.43 6.02 1.67
CA HIS A 57 9.56 6.48 2.76
C HIS A 57 8.11 6.74 2.34
N MET A 58 7.81 6.80 1.03
CA MET A 58 6.44 6.86 0.49
C MET A 58 5.72 5.51 0.53
N LEU A 59 6.42 4.42 0.86
CA LEU A 59 5.81 3.11 0.99
C LEU A 59 4.76 3.10 2.11
N CYS A 60 3.57 2.59 1.78
CA CYS A 60 2.50 2.30 2.76
C CYS A 60 3.00 1.35 3.85
N ALA A 61 2.71 1.66 5.11
CA ALA A 61 3.15 0.88 6.24
C ALA A 61 2.47 -0.51 6.25
N ALA A 62 3.23 -1.57 6.52
CA ALA A 62 2.72 -2.94 6.38
C ALA A 62 1.53 -3.24 7.32
N ASP A 63 1.45 -2.54 8.46
CA ASP A 63 0.38 -2.65 9.45
C ASP A 63 -0.96 -2.04 8.99
N GLU A 64 -0.97 -1.17 7.99
CA GLU A 64 -2.21 -0.68 7.37
C GLU A 64 -2.89 -1.77 6.52
N GLY A 65 -2.10 -2.75 6.07
CA GLY A 65 -2.54 -3.78 5.13
C GLY A 65 -3.71 -4.64 5.62
N PRO A 66 -3.62 -5.25 6.83
CA PRO A 66 -4.70 -6.05 7.40
C PRO A 66 -6.02 -5.29 7.53
N LEU A 67 -5.99 -4.02 7.97
CA LEU A 67 -7.18 -3.20 8.10
C LEU A 67 -7.80 -2.90 6.74
N MET A 68 -6.98 -2.50 5.76
CA MET A 68 -7.46 -2.20 4.41
C MET A 68 -8.08 -3.43 3.74
N SER A 69 -7.43 -4.59 3.85
CA SER A 69 -7.98 -5.85 3.32
C SER A 69 -9.31 -6.22 3.97
N LEU A 70 -9.43 -6.01 5.29
CA LEU A 70 -10.68 -6.23 6.02
C LEU A 70 -11.79 -5.29 5.52
N LEU A 71 -11.51 -3.99 5.40
CA LEU A 71 -12.49 -2.99 4.94
C LEU A 71 -12.98 -3.30 3.52
N LEU A 72 -12.07 -3.59 2.59
CA LEU A 72 -12.42 -3.95 1.20
C LEU A 72 -13.34 -5.17 1.14
N LYS A 73 -13.09 -6.19 1.98
CA LYS A 73 -13.93 -7.40 2.07
C LYS A 73 -15.29 -7.11 2.72
N LEU A 74 -15.32 -6.30 3.78
CA LEU A 74 -16.56 -5.96 4.49
C LEU A 74 -17.54 -5.17 3.62
N VAL A 75 -17.04 -4.25 2.80
CA VAL A 75 -17.88 -3.47 1.87
C VAL A 75 -18.15 -4.21 0.55
N ASN A 76 -17.63 -5.43 0.40
CA ASN A 76 -17.69 -6.22 -0.84
C ASN A 76 -17.24 -5.40 -2.06
N ALA A 77 -16.11 -4.70 -1.91
CA ALA A 77 -15.58 -3.83 -2.96
C ALA A 77 -15.33 -4.64 -4.24
N LYS A 78 -15.76 -4.08 -5.38
CA LYS A 78 -15.50 -4.64 -6.71
C LYS A 78 -14.80 -3.66 -7.64
N LYS A 79 -14.97 -2.37 -7.40
CA LYS A 79 -14.43 -1.28 -8.21
C LYS A 79 -13.81 -0.29 -7.25
N THR A 80 -12.52 -0.04 -7.38
CA THR A 80 -11.79 0.90 -6.53
C THR A 80 -11.00 1.88 -7.38
N ILE A 81 -10.64 3.00 -6.77
CA ILE A 81 -9.72 3.97 -7.34
C ILE A 81 -8.58 4.18 -6.33
N GLU A 82 -7.35 4.17 -6.83
CA GLU A 82 -6.14 4.43 -6.05
C GLU A 82 -5.42 5.63 -6.66
N ILE A 83 -5.14 6.64 -5.84
CA ILE A 83 -4.48 7.88 -6.25
C ILE A 83 -3.16 7.97 -5.50
N GLY A 84 -2.05 7.90 -6.22
CA GLY A 84 -0.73 7.71 -5.61
C GLY A 84 -0.44 6.23 -5.47
N VAL A 85 0.20 5.66 -6.48
CA VAL A 85 0.54 4.24 -6.57
C VAL A 85 1.99 4.01 -6.16
N TYR A 86 2.90 4.90 -6.55
CA TYR A 86 4.35 4.69 -6.41
C TYR A 86 4.76 3.28 -6.92
N THR A 87 5.38 2.43 -6.08
CA THR A 87 5.72 1.05 -6.44
C THR A 87 4.56 0.06 -6.29
N GLY A 88 3.41 0.47 -5.77
CA GLY A 88 2.16 -0.30 -5.80
C GLY A 88 1.97 -1.32 -4.67
N TYR A 89 2.49 -1.08 -3.45
CA TYR A 89 2.22 -1.97 -2.31
C TYR A 89 0.73 -1.99 -1.92
N SER A 90 0.14 -0.80 -1.73
CA SER A 90 -1.31 -0.61 -1.52
C SER A 90 -2.11 -1.18 -2.69
N LEU A 91 -1.69 -0.90 -3.92
CA LEU A 91 -2.33 -1.40 -5.14
C LEU A 91 -2.38 -2.92 -5.19
N LEU A 92 -1.25 -3.58 -4.91
CA LEU A 92 -1.14 -5.03 -4.90
C LEU A 92 -2.02 -5.64 -3.79
N LEU A 93 -2.00 -5.05 -2.59
CA LEU A 93 -2.85 -5.46 -1.47
C LEU A 93 -4.35 -5.35 -1.84
N THR A 94 -4.75 -4.24 -2.44
CA THR A 94 -6.11 -4.00 -2.91
C THR A 94 -6.48 -5.06 -3.96
N ALA A 95 -5.62 -5.27 -4.96
CA ALA A 95 -5.84 -6.25 -6.02
C ALA A 95 -5.98 -7.69 -5.50
N LEU A 96 -5.20 -8.07 -4.46
CA LEU A 96 -5.33 -9.36 -3.79
C LEU A 96 -6.61 -9.49 -2.96
N SER A 97 -7.15 -8.37 -2.46
CA SER A 97 -8.35 -8.34 -1.61
C SER A 97 -9.66 -8.32 -2.39
N LEU A 98 -9.66 -7.77 -3.62
CA LEU A 98 -10.84 -7.74 -4.49
C LEU A 98 -11.19 -9.12 -5.06
N PRO A 99 -12.45 -9.38 -5.43
CA PRO A 99 -12.83 -10.61 -6.14
C PRO A 99 -12.16 -10.70 -7.52
N LYS A 100 -12.29 -11.87 -8.18
CA LYS A 100 -11.60 -12.15 -9.47
C LYS A 100 -11.97 -11.15 -10.58
N ASP A 101 -13.22 -10.71 -10.58
CA ASP A 101 -13.82 -9.72 -11.48
C ASP A 101 -13.59 -8.26 -11.02
N GLY A 102 -12.84 -8.05 -9.93
CA GLY A 102 -12.55 -6.73 -9.40
C GLY A 102 -11.73 -5.87 -10.36
N LYS A 103 -11.93 -4.55 -10.28
CA LYS A 103 -11.25 -3.54 -11.09
C LYS A 103 -10.73 -2.39 -10.24
N ILE A 104 -9.54 -1.91 -10.58
CA ILE A 104 -8.86 -0.82 -9.91
C ILE A 104 -8.43 0.17 -10.97
N ILE A 105 -8.84 1.42 -10.83
CA ILE A 105 -8.26 2.54 -11.58
C ILE A 105 -7.11 3.08 -10.72
N ALA A 106 -5.89 2.98 -11.21
CA ALA A 106 -4.69 3.39 -10.50
C ALA A 106 -4.10 4.63 -11.18
N ILE A 107 -3.98 5.74 -10.45
CA ILE A 107 -3.54 7.03 -11.00
C ILE A 107 -2.26 7.46 -10.31
N ASP A 108 -1.18 7.62 -11.07
CA ASP A 108 0.09 8.16 -10.58
C ASP A 108 0.85 8.86 -11.72
N PRO A 109 1.54 9.98 -11.45
CA PRO A 109 2.37 10.64 -12.46
C PRO A 109 3.68 9.90 -12.78
N ASP A 110 4.14 8.97 -11.94
CA ASP A 110 5.44 8.31 -12.03
C ASP A 110 5.30 6.85 -12.53
N ARG A 111 5.25 6.69 -13.85
CA ARG A 111 5.19 5.35 -14.47
C ARG A 111 6.44 4.52 -14.17
N GLU A 112 7.61 5.12 -14.05
CA GLU A 112 8.85 4.38 -13.79
C GLU A 112 8.76 3.63 -12.46
N MET A 113 8.21 4.26 -11.42
CA MET A 113 8.00 3.60 -10.12
C MET A 113 6.93 2.52 -10.18
N PHE A 114 5.85 2.74 -10.94
CA PHE A 114 4.83 1.70 -11.14
C PHE A 114 5.41 0.43 -11.80
N GLU A 115 6.30 0.59 -12.78
CA GLU A 115 6.97 -0.53 -13.46
C GLU A 115 7.85 -1.37 -12.52
N VAL A 116 8.31 -0.82 -11.38
CA VAL A 116 8.98 -1.60 -10.33
C VAL A 116 8.02 -2.61 -9.69
N GLY A 117 6.77 -2.24 -9.50
CA GLY A 117 5.70 -3.06 -8.90
C GLY A 117 5.04 -4.04 -9.86
N LEU A 118 5.04 -3.72 -11.16
CA LEU A 118 4.30 -4.49 -12.17
C LEU A 118 4.66 -5.98 -12.24
N PRO A 119 5.93 -6.41 -12.10
CA PRO A 119 6.28 -7.84 -12.01
C PRO A 119 5.60 -8.57 -10.85
N PHE A 120 5.32 -7.89 -9.74
CA PHE A 120 4.66 -8.45 -8.57
C PHE A 120 3.16 -8.62 -8.78
N LEU A 121 2.51 -7.66 -9.45
CA LEU A 121 1.12 -7.79 -9.91
C LEU A 121 0.94 -8.98 -10.87
N ARG A 122 1.89 -9.16 -11.79
CA ARG A 122 1.97 -10.33 -12.70
C ARG A 122 2.15 -11.63 -11.95
N LYS A 123 3.13 -11.67 -11.04
CA LYS A 123 3.44 -12.84 -10.21
C LYS A 123 2.25 -13.26 -9.35
N ALA A 124 1.50 -12.29 -8.83
CA ALA A 124 0.27 -12.52 -8.07
C ALA A 124 -0.95 -12.90 -8.94
N GLY A 125 -0.86 -12.79 -10.27
CA GLY A 125 -1.96 -13.07 -11.18
C GLY A 125 -3.12 -12.09 -11.07
N VAL A 126 -2.84 -10.82 -10.72
CA VAL A 126 -3.86 -9.78 -10.51
C VAL A 126 -3.66 -8.54 -11.38
N GLU A 127 -2.66 -8.51 -12.26
CA GLU A 127 -2.43 -7.41 -13.23
C GLU A 127 -3.70 -7.07 -14.02
N HIS A 128 -4.51 -8.07 -14.41
CA HIS A 128 -5.75 -7.86 -15.16
C HIS A 128 -6.84 -7.07 -14.43
N LYS A 129 -6.68 -6.84 -13.11
CA LYS A 129 -7.59 -6.00 -12.33
C LYS A 129 -7.22 -4.53 -12.41
N VAL A 130 -5.99 -4.18 -12.78
CA VAL A 130 -5.45 -2.83 -12.70
C VAL A 130 -5.53 -2.15 -14.07
N ASP A 131 -6.11 -0.95 -14.09
CA ASP A 131 -6.03 -0.01 -15.19
C ASP A 131 -5.23 1.21 -14.73
N PHE A 132 -3.99 1.35 -15.21
CA PHE A 132 -3.06 2.39 -14.77
C PHE A 132 -3.10 3.60 -15.69
N ILE A 133 -3.35 4.77 -15.11
CA ILE A 133 -3.40 6.06 -15.78
C ILE A 133 -2.19 6.89 -15.33
N GLU A 134 -1.26 7.11 -16.25
CA GLU A 134 -0.14 8.01 -16.02
C GLU A 134 -0.61 9.47 -16.07
N SER A 135 -0.88 10.04 -14.91
CA SER A 135 -1.40 11.41 -14.82
C SER A 135 -1.28 11.99 -13.41
N ILE A 136 -1.32 13.31 -13.34
CA ILE A 136 -1.69 13.99 -12.09
C ILE A 136 -3.19 13.74 -11.82
N ALA A 137 -3.55 13.59 -10.54
CA ALA A 137 -4.86 13.07 -10.15
C ALA A 137 -6.05 13.87 -10.69
N LEU A 138 -6.04 15.21 -10.54
CA LEU A 138 -7.21 16.06 -10.86
C LEU A 138 -7.67 15.93 -12.32
N PRO A 139 -6.81 16.10 -13.35
CA PRO A 139 -7.21 15.88 -14.75
C PRO A 139 -7.74 14.48 -15.08
N ALA A 140 -7.22 13.45 -14.41
CA ALA A 140 -7.73 12.09 -14.59
C ALA A 140 -9.14 11.95 -13.98
N LEU A 141 -9.36 12.52 -12.79
CA LEU A 141 -10.66 12.53 -12.13
C LEU A 141 -11.70 13.34 -12.93
N ASP A 142 -11.34 14.49 -13.47
CA ASP A 142 -12.25 15.30 -14.31
C ASP A 142 -12.75 14.50 -15.52
N LYS A 143 -11.84 13.79 -16.21
CA LYS A 143 -12.20 12.91 -17.33
C LYS A 143 -13.10 11.75 -16.91
N LEU A 144 -12.87 11.16 -15.73
CA LEU A 144 -13.69 10.07 -15.21
C LEU A 144 -15.11 10.55 -14.84
N LEU A 145 -15.28 11.82 -14.46
CA LEU A 145 -16.58 12.42 -14.18
C LEU A 145 -17.37 12.72 -15.46
N GLU A 146 -16.69 13.10 -16.54
CA GLU A 146 -17.30 13.36 -17.85
C GLU A 146 -17.84 12.09 -18.51
N ASP A 147 -17.24 10.93 -18.23
CA ASP A 147 -17.71 9.64 -18.72
C ASP A 147 -18.91 9.14 -17.89
N LEU A 148 -20.13 9.54 -18.28
CA LEU A 148 -21.39 9.17 -17.60
C LEU A 148 -21.64 7.65 -17.48
N SER A 149 -20.88 6.81 -18.19
CA SER A 149 -20.91 5.36 -18.03
C SER A 149 -20.23 4.88 -16.73
N MET A 150 -19.35 5.71 -16.15
CA MET A 150 -18.62 5.45 -14.91
C MET A 150 -19.28 6.07 -13.68
N THR A 151 -20.20 7.03 -13.86
CA THR A 151 -21.01 7.63 -12.78
C THR A 151 -21.98 6.64 -12.12
N THR A 152 -22.25 5.50 -12.74
CA THR A 152 -22.98 4.37 -12.14
C THR A 152 -22.11 3.43 -11.29
N MET A 153 -20.83 3.78 -11.05
CA MET A 153 -20.13 3.33 -9.84
C MET A 153 -20.76 4.02 -8.62
N GLU A 154 -22.02 3.69 -8.33
CA GLU A 154 -22.73 4.08 -7.12
C GLU A 154 -21.81 3.83 -5.91
N MET A 155 -21.55 4.86 -5.10
CA MET A 155 -21.36 4.92 -3.63
C MET A 155 -20.89 3.67 -2.83
N HIS A 156 -20.27 2.70 -3.50
CA HIS A 156 -19.75 1.42 -3.06
C HIS A 156 -18.29 1.26 -3.51
N GLY A 157 -17.76 2.24 -4.26
CA GLY A 157 -16.34 2.32 -4.57
C GLY A 157 -15.57 2.82 -3.36
N CYS A 158 -14.65 2.01 -2.87
CA CYS A 158 -13.69 2.43 -1.87
C CYS A 158 -12.62 3.28 -2.57
N ILE A 159 -12.41 4.52 -2.10
CA ILE A 159 -11.23 5.31 -2.44
C ILE A 159 -10.14 4.86 -1.48
N THR A 160 -9.07 4.29 -2.01
CA THR A 160 -7.87 3.98 -1.24
C THR A 160 -6.91 5.16 -1.44
N LEU A 161 -6.71 5.95 -0.37
CA LEU A 161 -5.77 7.07 -0.32
C LEU A 161 -4.38 6.58 0.09
#